data_AF-A0A7C3K673-F1
#
_entry.id   AF-A0A7C3K673-F1
#
_cell.length_a   1.000
_cell.length_b   1.000
_cell.length_c   1.000
_cell.angle_alpha   90.00
_cell.angle_beta   90.00
_cell.angle_gamma   90.00
#
_symmetry.space_group_name_H-M   'P 1'
#
loop_
_entity.id
_entity.type
_entity.pdbx_description
1 polymer ?
#
loop_
_entity_poly.entity_id
_entity_poly.type
_entity_poly.pdbx_seq_one_letter_code
_entity_poly.pdbx_strand_id
1 'polypeptide(L)'
;MSPTWLGARLDGDAVFLDPAQARLIHVDPEAFAVWEQCDGHTAAALAHILGLSLRRVNRALKMLAQAGAVAADGERWRQSPLRWV
;
A
#
# COMPACT_ATOMS: atom_id res chain seq x y z
N MET A 1 1.85 -1.92 20.66
CA MET A 1 1.52 -2.89 19.59
C MET A 1 1.32 -2.10 18.31
N SER A 2 2.02 -2.44 17.23
CA SER A 2 1.76 -1.81 15.93
C SER A 2 0.35 -2.23 15.47
N PRO A 3 -0.50 -1.29 15.01
CA PRO A 3 -1.81 -1.65 14.50
C PRO A 3 -1.63 -2.63 13.33
N THR A 4 -2.31 -3.78 13.41
CA THR A 4 -2.33 -4.76 12.33
C THR A 4 -3.56 -4.49 11.49
N TRP A 5 -3.36 -4.10 10.24
CA TRP A 5 -4.43 -3.96 9.27
C TRP A 5 -5.05 -5.32 8.97
N LEU A 6 -6.34 -5.35 8.64
CA LEU A 6 -7.01 -6.50 8.07
C LEU A 6 -7.20 -6.28 6.56
N GLY A 7 -6.84 -7.27 5.74
CA GLY A 7 -7.02 -7.23 4.30
C GLY A 7 -8.12 -8.20 3.85
N ALA A 8 -8.99 -7.76 2.95
CA ALA A 8 -9.97 -8.62 2.28
C ALA A 8 -9.96 -8.39 0.76
N ARG A 9 -10.36 -9.40 0.00
CA ARG A 9 -10.62 -9.29 -1.45
C ARG A 9 -12.13 -9.22 -1.68
N LEU A 10 -12.57 -8.21 -2.41
CA LEU A 10 -13.98 -8.01 -2.76
C LEU A 10 -14.05 -7.71 -4.27
N ASP A 11 -14.70 -8.58 -5.04
CA ASP A 11 -14.92 -8.42 -6.49
C ASP A 11 -13.67 -8.09 -7.31
N GLY A 12 -12.51 -8.62 -6.89
CA GLY A 12 -11.22 -8.39 -7.55
C GLY A 12 -10.40 -7.23 -6.97
N ASP A 13 -11.03 -6.37 -6.17
CA ASP A 13 -10.36 -5.28 -5.46
C ASP A 13 -9.85 -5.72 -4.09
N ALA A 14 -8.90 -4.95 -3.55
CA ALA A 14 -8.43 -5.12 -2.18
C ALA A 14 -9.03 -4.05 -1.27
N VAL A 15 -9.41 -4.45 -0.06
CA VAL A 15 -9.88 -3.53 0.98
C VAL A 15 -9.02 -3.73 2.21
N PHE A 16 -8.46 -2.64 2.73
CA PHE A 16 -7.73 -2.66 3.99
C PHE A 16 -8.56 -1.96 5.07
N LEU A 17 -8.75 -2.66 6.18
CA LEU A 17 -9.42 -2.18 7.38
C LEU A 17 -8.37 -1.95 8.47
N ASP A 18 -8.37 -0.76 9.06
CA ASP A 18 -7.70 -0.43 10.30
C ASP A 18 -8.72 -0.52 11.45
N PRO A 19 -8.73 -1.62 12.22
CA PRO A 19 -9.70 -1.80 13.30
C PRO A 19 -9.49 -0.83 14.46
N ALA A 20 -8.26 -0.33 14.66
CA ALA A 20 -7.93 0.57 15.75
C ALA A 20 -8.54 1.95 15.54
N GLN A 21 -8.64 2.38 14.28
CA GLN A 21 -9.22 3.68 13.90
C GLN A 21 -10.63 3.55 13.30
N ALA A 22 -11.19 2.34 13.20
CA ALA A 22 -12.43 2.05 12.50
C ALA A 22 -12.46 2.63 11.06
N ARG A 23 -11.33 2.54 10.36
CA ARG A 23 -11.15 3.10 9.02
C ARG A 23 -11.03 2.00 7.98
N LEU A 24 -11.70 2.21 6.85
CA LEU A 24 -11.64 1.32 5.70
C LEU A 24 -11.09 2.11 4.51
N ILE A 25 -10.17 1.50 3.77
CA ILE A 25 -9.70 2.03 2.49
C ILE A 25 -9.93 0.99 1.40
N HIS A 26 -10.47 1.46 0.28
CA HIS A 26 -10.50 0.70 -0.96
C HIS A 26 -9.17 0.91 -1.67
N VAL A 27 -8.56 -0.18 -2.09
CA VAL A 27 -7.26 -0.20 -2.75
C VAL A 27 -7.48 -0.75 -4.15
N ASP A 28 -7.46 0.15 -5.12
CA ASP A 28 -7.60 -0.21 -6.52
C ASP A 28 -6.45 -1.14 -6.98
N PRO A 29 -6.59 -1.84 -8.11
CA PRO A 29 -5.60 -2.82 -8.55
C PRO A 29 -4.18 -2.25 -8.74
N GLU A 30 -4.05 -0.98 -9.16
CA GLU A 30 -2.75 -0.33 -9.34
C GLU A 30 -2.09 -0.05 -8.00
N ALA A 31 -2.84 0.56 -7.07
CA ALA A 31 -2.36 0.83 -5.74
C ALA A 31 -2.06 -0.46 -4.97
N PHE A 32 -2.84 -1.52 -5.20
CA PHE A 32 -2.58 -2.83 -4.62
C PHE A 32 -1.26 -3.41 -5.12
N ALA A 33 -1.00 -3.37 -6.42
CA ALA A 33 0.27 -3.82 -6.99
C ALA A 33 1.47 -3.02 -6.45
N VAL A 34 1.30 -1.69 -6.29
CA VAL A 34 2.31 -0.84 -5.64
C VAL A 34 2.53 -1.25 -4.19
N TRP A 35 1.46 -1.43 -3.41
CA TRP A 35 1.54 -1.86 -2.03
C TRP A 35 2.28 -3.20 -1.92
N GLU A 36 1.87 -4.21 -2.69
CA GLU A 36 2.41 -5.58 -2.65
C GLU A 36 3.92 -5.63 -2.91
N GLN A 37 4.43 -4.75 -3.77
CA GLN A 37 5.85 -4.71 -4.15
C GLN A 37 6.69 -3.69 -3.37
N CYS A 38 6.09 -2.81 -2.54
CA CYS A 38 6.83 -1.64 -2.04
C CYS A 38 7.90 -1.93 -0.99
N ASP A 39 7.85 -3.07 -0.29
CA ASP A 39 8.70 -3.31 0.88
C ASP A 39 10.20 -3.32 0.52
N GLY A 40 10.94 -2.35 1.07
CA GLY A 40 12.36 -2.16 0.82
C GLY A 40 12.69 -1.50 -0.52
N HIS A 41 11.71 -1.09 -1.33
CA HIS A 41 11.93 -0.50 -2.65
C HIS A 41 11.75 1.03 -2.65
N THR A 42 12.48 1.72 -3.53
CA THR A 42 12.26 3.14 -3.83
C THR A 42 11.13 3.29 -4.86
N ALA A 43 10.54 4.49 -4.96
CA ALA A 43 9.51 4.77 -5.96
C ALA A 43 10.00 4.55 -7.40
N ALA A 44 11.27 4.85 -7.69
CA ALA A 44 11.87 4.61 -9.00
C ALA A 44 12.02 3.11 -9.32
N ALA A 45 12.44 2.31 -8.33
CA ALA A 45 12.52 0.86 -8.49
C ALA A 45 11.13 0.25 -8.75
N LEU A 46 10.11 0.69 -8.01
CA LEU A 46 8.72 0.26 -8.19
C LEU A 46 8.17 0.62 -9.57
N ALA A 47 8.48 1.82 -10.08
CA ALA A 47 8.09 2.21 -11.42
C ALA A 47 8.67 1.27 -12.49
N HIS A 48 9.93 0.86 -12.32
CA HIS A 48 10.56 -0.12 -13.21
C HIS A 48 9.94 -1.52 -13.08
N ILE A 49 9.78 -2.04 -11.86
CA ILE A 49 9.23 -3.38 -11.58
C ILE A 49 7.80 -3.52 -12.13
N LEU A 50 6.98 -2.49 -11.94
CA LEU A 50 5.55 -2.53 -12.30
C LEU A 50 5.27 -2.03 -13.72
N GLY A 51 6.30 -1.56 -14.45
CA GLY A 51 6.11 -0.94 -15.77
C GLY A 51 5.22 0.31 -15.73
N LEU A 52 5.21 1.02 -14.59
CA LEU A 52 4.40 2.23 -14.37
C LEU A 52 5.25 3.49 -14.49
N SER A 53 4.59 4.62 -14.73
CA SER A 53 5.28 5.91 -14.63
C SER A 53 5.57 6.25 -13.16
N LEU A 54 6.69 6.92 -12.90
CA LEU A 54 7.03 7.38 -11.54
C LEU A 54 5.92 8.24 -10.93
N ARG A 55 5.20 9.03 -11.75
CA ARG A 55 4.04 9.82 -11.30
C ARG A 55 2.90 8.95 -10.76
N ARG A 56 2.61 7.83 -11.42
CA ARG A 56 1.56 6.87 -11.01
C ARG A 56 1.95 6.19 -9.70
N VAL A 57 3.18 5.68 -9.62
CA VAL A 57 3.71 5.08 -8.39
C VAL A 57 3.69 6.06 -7.22
N ASN A 58 4.17 7.29 -7.42
CA ASN A 58 4.14 8.31 -6.36
C ASN A 58 2.72 8.67 -5.92
N ARG A 59 1.75 8.66 -6.85
CA ARG A 59 0.34 8.89 -6.50
C ARG A 59 -0.19 7.75 -5.62
N ALA A 60 0.05 6.50 -6.00
CA ALA A 60 -0.34 5.32 -5.23
C ALA A 60 0.30 5.30 -3.84
N LEU A 61 1.63 5.49 -3.75
CA LEU A 61 2.36 5.56 -2.48
C LEU A 61 1.84 6.68 -1.59
N LYS A 62 1.56 7.87 -2.14
CA LYS A 62 0.99 8.98 -1.37
C LYS A 62 -0.37 8.63 -0.79
N MET A 63 -1.25 8.01 -1.58
CA MET A 63 -2.57 7.58 -1.11
C MET A 63 -2.45 6.53 0.01
N LEU A 64 -1.63 5.50 -0.20
CA LEU A 64 -1.39 4.44 0.79
C LEU A 64 -0.73 4.99 2.08
N ALA A 65 0.18 5.94 1.96
CA ALA A 65 0.84 6.59 3.09
C ALA A 65 -0.10 7.47 3.90
N GLN A 66 -0.94 8.26 3.22
CA GLN A 66 -2.01 9.01 3.86
C GLN A 66 -2.98 8.09 4.59
N ALA A 67 -3.20 6.89 4.05
CA ALA A 67 -4.01 5.89 4.73
C ALA A 67 -3.31 5.24 5.93
N GLY A 68 -1.97 5.23 5.97
CA GLY A 68 -1.17 4.50 6.97
C GLY A 68 -0.91 3.03 6.60
N ALA A 69 -1.17 2.63 5.34
CA ALA A 69 -0.93 1.28 4.83
C ALA A 69 0.54 1.05 4.41
N VAL A 70 1.27 2.14 4.16
CA VAL A 70 2.73 2.14 3.94
C VAL A 70 3.37 3.32 4.67
N ALA A 71 4.66 3.23 4.93
CA ALA A 71 5.47 4.31 5.48
C ALA A 71 6.79 4.45 4.70
N ALA A 72 7.31 5.66 4.62
CA ALA A 72 8.66 5.89 4.09
C ALA A 72 9.71 5.59 5.18
N ASP A 73 10.77 4.90 4.78
CA ASP A 73 11.95 4.57 5.56
C ASP A 73 13.18 5.07 4.76
N GLY A 74 13.52 6.34 4.98
CA GLY A 74 14.43 7.08 4.10
C GLY A 74 13.85 7.21 2.69
N GLU A 75 14.56 6.67 1.69
CA GLU A 75 14.13 6.64 0.28
C GLU A 75 13.28 5.40 -0.06
N ARG A 76 13.21 4.43 0.85
CA ARG A 76 12.52 3.16 0.66
C ARG A 76 11.14 3.21 1.28
N TRP A 77 10.27 2.32 0.82
CA TRP A 77 8.92 2.19 1.36
C TRP A 77 8.81 0.89 2.15
N ARG A 78 7.94 0.90 3.16
CA ARG A 78 7.65 -0.23 4.04
C ARG A 78 6.15 -0.42 4.13
N GLN A 79 5.70 -1.66 4.02
CA GLN A 79 4.30 -1.99 4.27
C GLN A 79 4.01 -1.90 5.76
N SER A 80 2.82 -1.43 6.12
CA SER A 80 2.27 -1.68 7.44
C SER A 80 1.88 -3.15 7.57
N PRO A 81 2.00 -3.78 8.75
CA PRO A 81 1.58 -5.16 8.95
C PRO A 81 0.11 -5.35 8.56
N LEU A 82 -0.16 -6.28 7.64
CA LEU A 82 -1.49 -6.65 7.16
C LEU A 82 -1.72 -8.14 7.38
N ARG A 83 -2.88 -8.51 7.92
CA ARG A 83 -3.36 -9.88 8.00
C ARG A 83 -4.55 -10.05 7.06
N TRP A 84 -4.45 -11.00 6.13
CA TRP A 84 -5.59 -11.37 5.28
C TRP A 84 -6.65 -12.12 6.09
N VAL A 85 -7.92 -11.82 5.80
CA VAL A 85 -9.10 -12.45 6.41
C VAL A 85 -10.09 -12.92 5.36
#